data_AF-A0A9X1UL32-F1
#
_entry.id   AF-A0A9X1UL32-F1
#
_cell.length_a   1.000
_cell.length_b   1.000
_cell.length_c   1.000
_cell.angle_alpha   90.00
_cell.angle_beta   90.00
_cell.angle_gamma   90.00
#
_symmetry.space_group_name_H-M   'P 1'
#
loop_
_entity.id
_entity.type
_entity.pdbx_description
1 polymer ?
#
loop_
_entity_poly.entity_id
_entity_poly.type
_entity_poly.pdbx_seq_one_letter_code
_entity_poly.pdbx_strand_id
1 'polypeptide(L)'
;MLTVSAASQPAVKVSELNGFREKQRIVAQDVQASPPQFHAGTIVSVWSDRTATVQWDYDLPFAVERRLVRSGHVELHNLTRHS
;
A
#
# COMPACT_ATOMS: atom_id res chain seq x y z
N MET A 1 7.95 -35.47 -9.99
CA MET A 1 8.07 -34.57 -8.82
C MET A 1 6.76 -33.80 -8.72
N LEU A 2 6.01 -33.97 -7.63
CA LEU A 2 4.77 -33.22 -7.39
C LEU A 2 5.13 -31.91 -6.68
N THR A 3 4.93 -30.79 -7.36
CA THR A 3 5.16 -29.45 -6.79
C THR A 3 4.01 -29.12 -5.84
N VAL A 4 4.25 -29.19 -4.53
CA VAL A 4 3.29 -28.68 -3.54
C VAL A 4 3.31 -27.16 -3.66
N SER A 5 2.25 -26.60 -4.25
CA SER A 5 2.00 -25.16 -4.22
C SER A 5 1.62 -24.82 -2.79
N ALA A 6 2.51 -24.13 -2.05
CA ALA A 6 2.15 -23.59 -0.74
C ALA A 6 0.98 -22.63 -0.94
N ALA A 7 -0.21 -23.03 -0.52
CA ALA A 7 -1.38 -22.17 -0.56
C ALA A 7 -1.11 -20.97 0.36
N SER A 8 -0.72 -19.84 -0.23
CA SER A 8 -0.63 -18.57 0.47
C SER A 8 -2.01 -18.28 1.03
N GLN A 9 -2.13 -18.21 2.36
CA GLN A 9 -3.40 -17.84 2.98
C GLN A 9 -3.87 -16.51 2.39
N PRO A 10 -5.18 -16.36 2.13
CA PRO A 10 -5.71 -15.10 1.62
C PRO A 10 -5.39 -13.98 2.60
N ALA A 11 -4.99 -12.82 2.07
CA ALA A 11 -4.76 -11.64 2.89
C ALA A 11 -6.04 -11.28 3.66
N VAL A 12 -5.92 -11.08 4.96
CA VAL A 12 -7.04 -10.66 5.82
C VAL A 12 -6.79 -9.25 6.30
N LYS A 13 -7.88 -8.50 6.45
CA LYS A 13 -7.84 -7.16 7.03
C LYS A 13 -7.44 -7.25 8.51
N VAL A 14 -6.53 -6.38 8.93
CA VAL A 14 -6.03 -6.30 10.32
C VAL A 14 -6.18 -4.88 10.86
N SER A 15 -6.23 -4.73 12.19
CA SER A 15 -6.35 -3.42 12.84
C SER A 15 -5.08 -2.58 12.72
N GLU A 16 -3.91 -3.23 12.75
CA GLU A 16 -2.60 -2.60 12.66
C GLU A 16 -1.55 -3.58 12.11
N LEU A 17 -0.59 -3.07 11.34
CA LEU A 17 0.60 -3.80 10.92
C LEU A 17 1.79 -2.85 10.79
N ASN A 18 2.94 -3.17 11.40
CA ASN A 18 4.16 -2.35 11.35
C ASN A 18 3.95 -0.87 11.76
N GLY A 19 3.03 -0.61 12.70
CA GLY A 19 2.69 0.75 13.12
C GLY A 19 1.77 1.51 12.17
N PHE A 20 1.25 0.86 11.12
CA PHE A 20 0.24 1.39 10.22
C PHE A 20 -1.15 0.93 10.64
N ARG A 21 -2.09 1.87 10.74
CA ARG A 21 -3.49 1.61 11.09
C ARG A 21 -4.44 2.45 10.25
N GLU A 22 -5.72 2.11 10.31
CA GLU A 22 -6.78 2.89 9.66
C GLU A 22 -6.80 4.35 10.12
N LYS A 23 -7.26 5.24 9.23
CA LYS A 23 -7.36 6.71 9.43
C LYS A 23 -6.02 7.41 9.65
N GLN A 24 -4.91 6.72 9.49
CA GLN A 24 -3.58 7.30 9.63
C GLN A 24 -3.17 8.05 8.36
N ARG A 25 -2.60 9.24 8.54
CA ARG A 25 -1.99 10.04 7.48
C ARG A 25 -0.64 9.46 7.05
N ILE A 26 -0.45 9.34 5.75
CA ILE A 26 0.76 8.81 5.14
C ILE A 26 1.21 9.66 3.96
N VAL A 27 2.46 9.44 3.57
CA VAL A 27 2.99 9.82 2.26
C VAL A 27 3.52 8.56 1.61
N ALA A 28 3.02 8.24 0.43
CA ALA A 28 3.54 7.18 -0.41
C ALA A 28 4.66 7.70 -1.30
N GLN A 29 5.73 6.94 -1.44
CA GLN A 29 6.85 7.23 -2.33
C GLN A 29 6.75 6.36 -3.58
N ASP A 30 6.57 6.99 -4.75
CA ASP A 30 6.69 6.34 -6.04
C ASP A 30 8.17 6.29 -6.45
N VAL A 31 8.83 5.20 -6.05
CA VAL A 31 10.25 4.94 -6.34
C VAL A 31 10.52 4.60 -7.81
N GLN A 32 9.47 4.30 -8.59
CA GLN A 32 9.61 4.01 -10.01
C GLN A 32 9.61 5.28 -10.88
N ALA A 33 9.17 6.41 -10.33
CA ALA A 33 9.32 7.71 -10.98
C ALA A 33 10.77 8.22 -10.92
N SER A 34 11.18 9.00 -11.92
CA SER A 34 12.49 9.67 -11.96
C SER A 34 12.30 11.18 -12.20
N PRO A 35 12.56 12.04 -11.19
CA PRO A 35 12.90 11.70 -9.81
C PRO A 35 11.72 11.03 -9.06
N PRO A 36 11.98 10.36 -7.91
CA PRO A 36 10.91 9.80 -7.08
C PRO A 36 9.86 10.86 -6.72
N GLN A 37 8.60 10.45 -6.77
CA GLN A 37 7.45 11.32 -6.49
C GLN A 37 6.78 10.93 -5.17
N PHE A 38 6.15 11.89 -4.51
CA PHE A 38 5.52 11.69 -3.20
C PHE A 38 4.03 12.04 -3.27
N HIS A 39 3.20 11.17 -2.70
CA HIS A 39 1.75 11.27 -2.79
C HIS A 39 1.13 11.13 -1.39
N ALA A 40 0.42 12.16 -0.94
CA ALA A 40 -0.20 12.18 0.37
C ALA A 40 -1.58 11.49 0.35
N GLY A 41 -1.91 10.82 1.44
CA GLY A 41 -3.18 10.12 1.58
C GLY A 41 -3.44 9.63 3.00
N THR A 42 -4.56 8.93 3.14
CA THR A 42 -5.03 8.35 4.40
C THR A 42 -5.26 6.86 4.23
N ILE A 43 -4.79 6.05 5.18
CA ILE A 43 -5.06 4.61 5.18
C ILE A 43 -6.53 4.36 5.46
N VAL A 44 -7.18 3.58 4.60
CA VAL A 44 -8.56 3.09 4.76
C VAL A 44 -8.58 1.74 5.46
N SER A 45 -7.66 0.84 5.08
CA SER A 45 -7.52 -0.49 5.66
C SER A 45 -6.11 -1.03 5.52
N VAL A 46 -5.69 -1.86 6.46
CA VAL A 46 -4.39 -2.55 6.47
C VAL A 46 -4.62 -4.05 6.37
N TRP A 47 -3.75 -4.74 5.64
CA TRP A 47 -3.88 -6.16 5.32
C TRP A 47 -2.66 -6.96 5.78
N SER A 48 -2.88 -8.23 6.12
CA SER A 48 -1.85 -9.14 6.67
C SER A 48 -0.69 -9.43 5.71
N ASP A 49 -0.85 -9.15 4.42
CA ASP A 49 0.15 -9.32 3.36
C ASP A 49 1.09 -8.11 3.21
N ARG A 50 1.10 -7.19 4.19
CA ARG A 50 1.92 -5.96 4.19
C ARG A 50 1.48 -4.96 3.12
N THR A 51 0.19 -4.92 2.83
CA THR A 51 -0.39 -3.90 1.96
C THR A 51 -1.47 -3.08 2.69
N ALA A 52 -1.83 -1.94 2.12
CA ALA A 52 -2.89 -1.08 2.61
C ALA A 52 -3.72 -0.51 1.46
N THR A 53 -5.00 -0.29 1.70
CA THR A 53 -5.83 0.54 0.84
C THR A 53 -5.68 1.99 1.28
N VAL A 54 -5.38 2.87 0.33
CA VAL A 54 -5.13 4.29 0.60
C VAL A 54 -6.16 5.13 -0.15
N GLN A 55 -6.76 6.08 0.58
CA GLN A 55 -7.50 7.19 -0.02
C GLN A 55 -6.54 8.35 -0.23
N TRP A 56 -6.34 8.74 -1.48
CA TRP A 56 -5.45 9.86 -1.84
C TRP A 56 -6.13 11.20 -1.65
N ASP A 57 -5.34 12.25 -1.41
CA ASP A 57 -5.85 13.62 -1.22
C ASP A 57 -6.35 14.27 -2.52
N TYR A 58 -6.00 13.67 -3.65
CA TYR A 58 -6.34 14.10 -5.00
C TYR A 58 -6.39 12.88 -5.91
N ASP A 59 -6.99 13.04 -7.08
CA ASP A 59 -7.01 11.99 -8.10
C ASP A 59 -5.59 11.74 -8.62
N LEU A 60 -5.05 10.55 -8.35
CA LEU A 60 -3.74 10.18 -8.85
C LEU A 60 -3.75 10.12 -10.38
N PRO A 61 -2.73 10.68 -11.05
CA PRO A 61 -2.55 10.42 -12.47
C PRO A 61 -2.46 8.91 -12.72
N PHE A 62 -3.12 8.41 -13.76
CA PHE A 62 -3.17 6.98 -14.08
C PHE A 62 -1.78 6.30 -14.12
N ALA A 63 -0.77 7.01 -14.62
CA ALA A 63 0.60 6.52 -14.65
C ALA A 63 1.20 6.28 -13.26
N VAL A 64 0.87 7.12 -12.27
CA VAL A 64 1.29 6.99 -10.87
C VAL A 64 0.53 5.85 -10.20
N GLU A 65 -0.80 5.80 -10.38
CA GLU A 65 -1.64 4.76 -9.80
C GLU A 65 -1.15 3.37 -10.22
N ARG A 66 -0.84 3.15 -11.50
CA ARG A 66 -0.31 1.88 -12.01
C ARG A 66 1.02 1.45 -11.37
N ARG A 67 1.82 2.39 -10.87
CA ARG A 67 3.13 2.08 -10.24
C ARG A 67 3.00 1.83 -8.74
N LEU A 68 2.16 2.62 -8.06
CA LEU A 68 1.96 2.55 -6.61
C LEU A 68 0.92 1.52 -6.17
N VAL A 69 -0.13 1.33 -6.96
CA VAL A 69 -1.31 0.54 -6.58
C VAL A 69 -1.34 -0.76 -7.37
N ARG A 70 -1.43 -1.88 -6.66
CA ARG A 70 -1.58 -3.22 -7.22
C ARG A 70 -2.82 -3.87 -6.62
N SER A 71 -3.79 -4.18 -7.47
CA SER A 71 -5.08 -4.78 -7.04
C SER A 71 -5.79 -3.96 -5.96
N GLY A 72 -5.71 -2.62 -6.04
CA GLY A 72 -6.33 -1.71 -5.06
C GLY A 72 -5.52 -1.51 -3.77
N HIS A 73 -4.34 -2.12 -3.64
CA HIS A 73 -3.49 -1.99 -2.48
C HIS A 73 -2.13 -1.35 -2.80
N VAL A 74 -1.57 -0.67 -1.81
CA VAL A 74 -0.22 -0.11 -1.80
C VAL A 74 0.60 -0.89 -0.80
N GLU A 75 1.81 -1.29 -1.17
CA GLU A 75 2.69 -1.97 -0.23
C GLU A 75 3.17 -1.02 0.88
N LEU A 76 3.12 -1.48 2.13
CA LEU A 76 3.46 -0.66 3.31
C LEU A 76 4.89 -0.12 3.28
N HIS A 77 5.81 -0.80 2.59
CA HIS A 77 7.19 -0.37 2.45
C HIS A 77 7.34 0.95 1.67
N ASN A 78 6.37 1.27 0.81
CA ASN A 78 6.33 2.53 0.07
C ASN A 78 5.71 3.67 0.90
N LEU A 79 5.20 3.39 2.10
CA LEU A 79 4.50 4.37 2.92
C LEU A 79 5.42 4.90 4.02
N THR A 80 5.37 6.21 4.22
CA THR A 80 5.94 6.89 5.38
C THR A 80 4.80 7.47 6.21
N ARG A 81 4.86 7.26 7.52
CA ARG A 81 3.88 7.81 8.47
C ARG A 81 4.17 9.29 8.67
N HIS A 82 3.14 10.13 8.56
CA HIS A 82 3.21 11.43 9.21
C HIS A 82 3.02 11.21 10.71
N SER A 83 4.03 11.59 11.50
CA SER A 83 3.96 11.61 12.96
C SER A 83 2.93 12.61 13.46
#